data_AF-A0A6A3H804-F1
#
_entry.id   AF-A0A6A3H804-F1
#
_cell.length_a   1.000
_cell.length_b   1.000
_cell.length_c   1.000
_cell.angle_alpha   90.00
_cell.angle_beta   90.00
_cell.angle_gamma   90.00
#
_symmetry.space_group_name_H-M   'P 1'
#
loop_
_entity.id
_entity.type
_entity.pdbx_description
1 polymer ?
#
loop_
_entity_poly.entity_id
_entity_poly.type
_entity_poly.pdbx_seq_one_letter_code
_entity_poly.pdbx_strand_id
1 'polypeptide(L)'
;MGLGHCEGLMEDDVYGSIASTEELMMVKTAYASDGVVDRRILSSIITPTPMDPLRALQIKWCVNGSAPKIVSSMVRKRDFVYVESSGIVMNHSMKKLNWVLSKNAAIGYAQTPERHTQWRPQQREMLLFGWRIGKCIE
;
A
#
# COMPACT_ATOMS: atom_id res chain seq x y z
N MET A 1 -1.70 7.69 -14.64
CA MET A 1 -1.94 6.25 -14.84
C MET A 1 -0.95 5.81 -15.89
N GLY A 2 -0.13 4.80 -15.62
CA GLY A 2 0.87 4.29 -16.55
C GLY A 2 0.62 2.81 -16.78
N LEU A 3 0.64 2.39 -18.04
CA LEU A 3 0.71 0.98 -18.41
C LEU A 3 2.19 0.64 -18.62
N GLY A 4 2.63 -0.50 -18.12
CA GLY A 4 4.01 -0.94 -18.23
C GLY A 4 4.08 -2.43 -18.52
N HIS A 5 5.14 -2.83 -19.22
CA HIS A 5 5.47 -4.23 -19.48
C HIS A 5 6.71 -4.59 -18.66
N CYS A 6 6.73 -5.82 -18.15
CA CYS A 6 7.79 -6.39 -17.34
C CYS A 6 8.03 -7.82 -17.85
N GLU A 7 9.28 -8.17 -18.13
CA GLU A 7 9.69 -9.55 -18.39
C GLU A 7 9.91 -10.27 -17.05
N GLY A 8 9.27 -11.41 -16.85
CA GLY A 8 9.40 -12.21 -15.62
C GLY A 8 8.27 -13.20 -15.43
N LEU A 9 8.37 -14.03 -14.39
CA LEU A 9 7.24 -14.86 -13.97
C LEU A 9 6.20 -13.96 -13.32
N MET A 10 4.94 -14.24 -13.59
CA MET A 10 3.84 -13.50 -12.97
C MET A 10 3.91 -13.53 -11.45
N GLU A 11 4.37 -14.65 -10.89
CA GLU A 11 4.52 -14.86 -9.45
C GLU A 11 5.51 -13.86 -8.84
N ASP A 12 6.58 -13.50 -9.56
CA ASP A 12 7.57 -12.52 -9.11
C ASP A 12 6.96 -11.11 -9.00
N ASP A 13 6.11 -10.72 -9.96
CA ASP A 13 5.36 -9.45 -9.87
C ASP A 13 4.40 -9.45 -8.68
N VAL A 14 3.76 -10.59 -8.40
CA VAL A 14 2.84 -10.68 -7.26
C VAL A 14 3.57 -10.55 -5.93
N TYR A 15 4.69 -11.26 -5.76
CA TYR A 15 5.52 -11.15 -4.55
C TYR A 15 6.15 -9.76 -4.38
N GLY A 16 6.51 -9.09 -5.49
CA GLY A 16 7.00 -7.71 -5.45
C GLY A 16 5.90 -6.68 -5.12
N SER A 17 4.65 -6.96 -5.53
CA SER A 17 3.54 -6.03 -5.36
C SER A 17 2.85 -6.14 -3.99
N ILE A 18 2.82 -7.33 -3.39
CA ILE A 18 2.11 -7.59 -2.14
C ILE A 18 3.08 -7.53 -0.97
N ALA A 19 2.80 -6.65 -0.01
CA ALA A 19 3.61 -6.50 1.19
C ALA A 19 2.72 -6.71 2.43
N SER A 20 2.63 -7.96 2.88
CA SER A 20 1.75 -8.38 3.97
C SER A 20 2.34 -8.23 5.37
N THR A 21 3.66 -7.99 5.49
CA THR A 21 4.37 -7.69 6.74
C THR A 21 4.99 -6.29 6.71
N GLU A 22 5.37 -5.76 7.87
CA GLU A 22 5.97 -4.43 7.98
C GLU A 22 7.34 -4.32 7.30
N GLU A 23 8.14 -5.38 7.40
CA GLU A 23 9.46 -5.47 6.77
C GLU A 23 9.31 -5.42 5.25
N LEU A 24 8.42 -6.25 4.69
CA LEU A 24 8.14 -6.28 3.26
C LEU A 24 7.57 -4.94 2.77
N MET A 25 6.78 -4.27 3.61
CA MET A 25 6.25 -2.95 3.29
C MET A 25 7.34 -1.89 3.19
N MET A 26 8.35 -1.94 4.07
CA MET A 26 9.49 -1.03 4.02
C MET A 26 10.41 -1.33 2.83
N VAL A 27 10.64 -2.61 2.53
CA VAL A 27 11.36 -3.04 1.32
C VAL A 27 10.66 -2.50 0.07
N LYS A 28 9.35 -2.72 -0.06
CA LYS A 28 8.55 -2.21 -1.18
C LYS A 28 8.66 -0.70 -1.33
N THR A 29 8.59 0.04 -0.23
CA THR A 29 8.75 1.51 -0.22
C THR A 29 10.14 1.96 -0.66
N ALA A 30 11.19 1.24 -0.26
CA ALA A 30 12.56 1.54 -0.70
C ALA A 30 12.73 1.38 -2.22
N TYR A 31 12.17 0.32 -2.82
CA TYR A 31 12.22 0.11 -4.26
C TYR A 31 11.30 1.06 -5.04
N ALA A 32 10.09 1.32 -4.53
CA ALA A 32 9.13 2.21 -5.18
C ALA A 32 9.54 3.68 -5.11
N SER A 33 10.43 4.05 -4.18
CA SER A 33 10.80 5.44 -3.89
C SER A 33 9.56 6.33 -3.70
N ASP A 34 8.53 5.80 -3.04
CA ASP A 34 7.23 6.47 -2.82
C ASP A 34 7.28 7.56 -1.73
N GLY A 35 8.47 7.75 -1.15
CA GLY A 35 8.80 8.70 -0.08
C GLY A 35 7.99 8.53 1.21
N VAL A 36 7.44 7.34 1.41
CA VAL A 36 6.96 6.89 2.72
C VAL A 36 8.16 6.70 3.63
N VAL A 37 8.09 7.29 4.83
CA VAL A 37 9.17 7.24 5.83
C VAL A 37 8.89 6.24 6.94
N ASP A 38 7.62 5.90 7.15
CA ASP A 38 7.20 4.90 8.12
C ASP A 38 5.88 4.28 7.66
N ARG A 39 5.70 2.98 7.93
CA ARG A 39 4.48 2.24 7.62
C ARG A 39 4.26 1.16 8.67
N ARG A 40 3.01 1.02 9.12
CA ARG A 40 2.59 0.05 10.12
C ARG A 40 1.29 -0.63 9.75
N ILE A 41 1.16 -1.91 10.12
CA ILE A 41 -0.11 -2.62 10.03
C ILE A 41 -0.85 -2.37 11.34
N LEU A 42 -1.96 -1.66 11.28
CA LEU A 42 -2.79 -1.40 12.47
C LEU A 42 -3.63 -2.62 12.83
N SER A 43 -4.17 -3.30 11.82
CA SER A 43 -5.00 -4.50 12.01
C SER A 43 -5.04 -5.35 10.75
N SER A 44 -5.12 -6.67 10.93
CA SER A 44 -5.31 -7.63 9.84
C SER A 44 -6.70 -8.25 9.96
N ILE A 45 -7.59 -7.95 9.01
CA ILE A 45 -8.94 -8.52 8.94
C ILE A 45 -8.88 -9.88 8.26
N ILE A 46 -8.09 -9.98 7.18
CA ILE A 46 -7.77 -11.24 6.51
C ILE A 46 -6.25 -11.34 6.47
N THR A 47 -5.72 -12.38 7.11
CA THR A 47 -4.29 -12.68 7.17
C THR A 47 -3.93 -13.72 6.10
N PRO A 48 -2.80 -13.57 5.41
CA PRO A 48 -2.28 -14.60 4.51
C PRO A 48 -2.16 -15.97 5.17
N THR A 49 -2.41 -17.02 4.40
CA THR A 49 -2.27 -18.41 4.85
C THR A 49 -1.31 -19.19 3.94
N PRO A 50 -0.77 -20.35 4.35
CA PRO A 50 0.07 -21.15 3.46
C PRO A 50 -0.66 -21.60 2.17
N MET A 51 -1.98 -21.77 2.22
CA MET A 51 -2.79 -22.13 1.03
C MET A 51 -3.08 -20.91 0.13
N ASP A 52 -3.21 -19.73 0.74
CA ASP A 52 -3.44 -18.48 0.02
C ASP A 52 -2.54 -17.38 0.61
N PRO A 53 -1.24 -17.37 0.24
CA PRO A 53 -0.24 -16.47 0.85
C PRO A 53 -0.37 -15.01 0.38
N LEU A 54 -1.25 -14.76 -0.60
CA LEU A 54 -1.33 -13.47 -1.29
C LEU A 54 -2.67 -12.77 -1.03
N ARG A 55 -3.63 -13.49 -0.44
CA ARG A 55 -4.89 -12.93 0.04
C ARG A 55 -4.71 -12.24 1.38
N ALA A 56 -4.87 -10.92 1.36
CA ALA A 56 -4.87 -10.11 2.58
C ALA A 56 -5.96 -9.03 2.53
N LEU A 57 -6.39 -8.62 3.72
CA LEU A 57 -7.20 -7.42 3.95
C LEU A 57 -6.72 -6.79 5.25
N GLN A 58 -6.03 -5.66 5.13
CA GLN A 58 -5.29 -5.06 6.24
C GLN A 58 -5.58 -3.56 6.32
N ILE A 59 -5.65 -3.05 7.55
CA ILE A 59 -5.67 -1.62 7.84
C ILE A 59 -4.23 -1.19 8.08
N LYS A 60 -3.76 -0.22 7.30
CA LYS A 60 -2.38 0.25 7.31
C LYS A 60 -2.34 1.75 7.60
N TRP A 61 -1.30 2.15 8.32
CA TRP A 61 -0.94 3.55 8.52
C TRP A 61 0.40 3.82 7.86
N CYS A 62 0.54 4.96 7.21
CA CYS A 62 1.82 5.41 6.68
C CYS A 62 2.07 6.89 6.96
N VAL A 63 3.34 7.25 7.05
CA VAL A 63 3.81 8.63 7.08
C VAL A 63 4.51 8.89 5.76
N ASN A 64 3.98 9.85 5.01
CA ASN A 64 4.62 10.37 3.82
C ASN A 64 5.51 11.56 4.18
N GLY A 65 6.81 11.40 3.92
CA GLY A 65 7.82 12.45 4.07
C GLY A 65 8.21 13.11 2.75
N SER A 66 7.52 12.79 1.65
CA SER A 66 7.77 13.34 0.31
C SER A 66 7.45 14.83 0.26
N ALA A 67 8.43 15.64 0.62
CA ALA A 67 8.51 17.03 0.23
C ALA A 67 9.76 17.19 -0.63
N PRO A 68 9.72 17.95 -1.75
CA PRO A 68 10.93 18.31 -2.47
C PRO A 68 11.96 18.84 -1.47
N LYS A 69 13.22 18.40 -1.56
CA LYS A 69 14.27 18.75 -0.57
C LYS A 69 14.40 20.26 -0.31
N ILE A 70 14.02 21.07 -1.30
CA ILE A 70 14.02 22.54 -1.26
C ILE A 70 12.98 23.10 -0.26
N VAL A 71 11.88 22.38 -0.01
CA VAL A 71 10.77 22.82 0.86
C VAL A 71 10.50 21.86 2.02
N SER A 72 11.35 20.86 2.24
CA SER A 72 11.13 19.82 3.27
C SER A 72 11.12 20.35 4.70
N SER A 73 11.75 21.50 4.97
CA SER A 73 11.69 22.21 6.24
C SER A 73 10.38 22.99 6.44
N MET A 74 9.64 23.27 5.36
CA MET A 74 8.39 24.05 5.36
C MET A 74 7.15 23.16 5.21
N VAL A 75 7.30 21.96 4.63
CA VAL A 75 6.21 20.99 4.44
C VAL A 75 6.22 19.97 5.58
N ARG A 76 5.15 19.94 6.37
CA ARG A 76 4.95 18.93 7.41
C ARG A 76 4.75 17.55 6.80
N LYS A 77 5.30 16.52 7.46
CA LYS A 77 5.01 15.11 7.13
C LYS A 77 3.51 14.86 7.25
N ARG A 78 2.93 14.19 6.26
CA ARG A 78 1.51 13.82 6.25
C ARG A 78 1.38 12.36 6.62
N ASP A 79 0.40 12.02 7.44
CA ASP A 79 0.08 10.64 7.74
C ASP A 79 -1.30 10.26 7.23
N PHE A 80 -1.48 8.98 6.89
CA PHE A 80 -2.70 8.48 6.31
C PHE A 80 -3.01 7.09 6.86
N VAL A 81 -4.29 6.81 7.06
CA VAL A 81 -4.78 5.47 7.34
C VAL A 81 -5.57 5.00 6.11
N TYR A 82 -5.31 3.77 5.68
CA TYR A 82 -5.95 3.17 4.52
C TYR A 82 -6.19 1.68 4.74
N VAL A 83 -7.23 1.18 4.10
CA VAL A 83 -7.47 -0.26 3.97
C VAL A 83 -6.80 -0.70 2.67
N GLU A 84 -6.03 -1.78 2.73
CA GLU A 84 -5.45 -2.45 1.58
C GLU A 84 -5.97 -3.88 1.50
N SER A 85 -6.40 -4.28 0.31
CA SER A 85 -6.73 -5.66 0.02
C SER A 85 -5.95 -6.15 -1.18
N SER A 86 -5.54 -7.41 -1.13
CA SER A 86 -4.79 -8.05 -2.18
C SER A 86 -5.28 -9.47 -2.44
N GLY A 87 -4.93 -9.98 -3.61
CA GLY A 87 -5.15 -11.37 -3.96
C GLY A 87 -4.76 -11.68 -5.40
N ILE A 88 -4.99 -12.92 -5.78
CA ILE A 88 -4.90 -13.41 -7.15
C ILE A 88 -6.27 -13.94 -7.58
N VAL A 89 -6.62 -13.74 -8.83
CA VAL A 89 -7.75 -14.38 -9.49
C VAL A 89 -7.27 -15.08 -10.77
N MET A 90 -7.89 -16.18 -11.17
CA MET A 90 -7.66 -16.79 -12.48
C MET A 90 -8.69 -16.29 -13.49
N ASN A 91 -8.24 -15.97 -14.70
CA ASN A 91 -9.14 -15.64 -15.80
C ASN A 91 -9.64 -16.90 -16.53
N HIS A 92 -10.55 -16.72 -17.48
CA HIS A 92 -11.09 -17.81 -18.31
C HIS A 92 -10.05 -18.53 -19.19
N SER A 93 -8.89 -17.91 -19.43
CA SER A 93 -7.76 -18.48 -20.15
C SER A 93 -6.75 -19.16 -19.22
N MET A 94 -7.12 -19.44 -17.95
CA MET A 94 -6.25 -20.02 -16.92
C MET A 94 -5.00 -19.20 -16.59
N LYS A 95 -4.97 -17.92 -16.98
CA LYS A 95 -3.91 -16.99 -16.59
C LYS A 95 -4.24 -16.40 -15.22
N LYS A 96 -3.25 -16.35 -14.33
CA LYS A 96 -3.37 -15.66 -13.04
C LYS A 96 -3.46 -14.14 -13.28
N LEU A 97 -4.05 -13.41 -12.35
CA LEU A 97 -4.13 -11.95 -12.32
C LEU A 97 -4.05 -11.50 -10.87
N ASN A 98 -3.02 -10.74 -10.52
CA ASN A 98 -2.90 -10.13 -9.20
C ASN A 98 -3.63 -8.78 -9.15
N TRP A 99 -4.03 -8.42 -7.94
CA TRP A 99 -4.60 -7.12 -7.67
C TRP A 99 -4.19 -6.64 -6.28
N VAL A 100 -4.00 -5.33 -6.16
CA VAL A 100 -3.84 -4.64 -4.89
C VAL A 100 -4.71 -3.39 -4.95
N LEU A 101 -5.61 -3.27 -3.99
CA LEU A 101 -6.56 -2.17 -3.88
C LEU A 101 -6.36 -1.48 -2.53
N SER A 102 -6.05 -0.18 -2.57
CA SER A 102 -5.83 0.63 -1.37
C SER A 102 -6.82 1.80 -1.35
N LYS A 103 -7.52 1.99 -0.24
CA LYS A 103 -8.52 3.05 -0.06
C LYS A 103 -8.33 3.74 1.28
N ASN A 104 -8.28 5.07 1.28
CA ASN A 104 -8.24 5.86 2.51
C ASN A 104 -9.42 5.48 3.41
N ALA A 105 -9.11 5.24 4.68
CA ALA A 105 -10.08 4.83 5.66
C ALA A 105 -10.29 5.99 6.65
N ALA A 106 -11.51 6.50 6.71
CA ALA A 106 -11.91 7.43 7.77
C ALA A 106 -12.18 6.62 9.04
N ILE A 107 -11.12 6.15 9.69
CA ILE A 107 -11.22 5.41 10.95
C ILE A 107 -11.18 6.42 12.10
N GLY A 108 -12.22 6.40 12.94
CA GLY A 108 -12.28 7.20 14.15
C GLY A 108 -11.20 6.76 15.15
N TYR A 109 -10.12 7.53 15.19
CA TYR A 109 -9.23 7.90 16.31
C TYR A 109 -8.71 6.89 17.36
N ALA A 110 -9.06 5.60 17.36
CA ALA A 110 -8.71 4.72 18.50
C ALA A 110 -7.42 3.87 18.33
N GLN A 111 -6.90 3.66 17.11
CA GLN A 111 -5.83 2.67 16.87
C GLN A 111 -4.55 3.25 16.24
N THR A 112 -4.46 4.57 16.06
CA THR A 112 -3.21 5.18 15.58
C THR A 112 -2.18 5.19 16.71
N PRO A 113 -0.95 4.72 16.49
CA PRO A 113 0.08 4.74 17.53
C PRO A 113 0.30 6.17 18.03
N GLU A 114 0.22 6.35 19.35
CA GLU A 114 0.42 7.62 20.03
C GLU A 114 1.88 8.08 19.89
N ARG A 115 2.20 8.74 18.77
CA ARG A 115 3.34 9.64 18.73
C ARG A 115 2.84 11.06 18.91
N HIS A 116 3.04 11.56 20.13
CA HIS A 116 2.93 12.96 20.51
C HIS A 116 3.59 13.86 19.47
N THR A 117 2.79 14.55 18.67
CA THR A 117 2.70 16.02 18.60
C THR A 117 1.88 16.39 17.38
N GLN A 118 1.06 17.43 17.57
CA GLN A 118 0.47 18.28 16.53
C GLN A 118 -0.93 17.89 16.05
N TRP A 119 -1.90 18.68 16.51
CA TRP A 119 -3.21 18.93 15.94
C TRP A 119 -3.29 18.60 14.43
N ARG A 120 -4.11 17.60 14.08
CA ARG A 120 -4.42 17.23 12.69
C ARG A 120 -5.76 17.85 12.29
N PRO A 121 -5.80 18.95 11.54
CA PRO A 121 -7.06 19.39 10.94
C PRO A 121 -7.53 18.30 9.98
N GLN A 122 -8.82 18.00 10.00
CA GLN A 122 -9.48 16.98 9.19
C GLN A 122 -9.23 17.22 7.70
N GLN A 123 -8.13 16.69 7.16
CA GLN A 123 -7.83 16.80 5.74
C GLN A 123 -8.72 15.82 4.99
N ARG A 124 -9.91 16.29 4.61
CA ARG A 124 -10.75 15.70 3.57
C ARG A 124 -10.09 15.94 2.21
N GLU A 125 -8.88 15.43 1.99
CA GLU A 125 -8.31 15.32 0.65
C GLU A 125 -8.45 13.86 0.22
N MET A 126 -9.50 13.60 -0.57
CA MET A 126 -9.62 12.38 -1.37
C MET A 126 -8.51 12.38 -2.41
N LEU A 127 -7.34 11.87 -2.04
CA LEU A 127 -6.35 11.41 -3.01
C LEU A 127 -6.84 10.05 -3.52
N LEU A 128 -7.29 10.03 -4.78
CA LEU A 128 -7.58 8.82 -5.53
C LEU A 128 -6.30 7.95 -5.58
N PHE A 129 -6.17 7.01 -4.64
CA PHE A 129 -5.19 5.94 -4.78
C PHE A 129 -5.64 5.07 -5.95
N GLY A 130 -4.83 5.12 -7.01
CA GLY A 130 -5.10 4.49 -8.29
C GLY A 130 -5.14 2.97 -8.19
N TRP A 131 -5.96 2.40 -9.05
CA TRP A 131 -6.01 0.98 -9.36
C TRP A 131 -4.65 0.54 -9.90
N ARG A 132 -4.03 -0.50 -9.32
CA ARG A 132 -2.92 -1.21 -9.94
C ARG A 132 -3.41 -2.61 -10.29
N ILE A 133 -3.99 -2.73 -11.48
CA ILE A 133 -4.23 -4.02 -12.12
C ILE A 133 -2.98 -4.30 -12.95
N GLY A 134 -2.09 -5.16 -12.44
CA GLY A 134 -0.98 -5.68 -13.23
C GLY A 134 -1.54 -6.66 -14.24
N LYS A 135 -1.62 -6.29 -15.52
CA LYS A 135 -1.83 -7.26 -16.60
C LYS A 135 -0.46 -7.64 -17.15
N CYS A 136 0.05 -8.82 -16.81
CA CYS A 136 0.98 -9.53 -17.69
C CYS A 136 0.16 -10.10 -18.84
N ILE A 137 0.29 -9.52 -20.03
CA ILE A 137 -0.16 -10.14 -21.26
C ILE A 137 1.11 -10.61 -21.96
N GLU A 138 1.15 -11.92 -22.24
CA GLU A 138 2.12 -12.58 -23.12
C GLU A 138 2.26 -11.89 -24.48
#